data_AF-A0AAW8QIV6-F1
#
_entry.id   AF-A0AAW8QIV6-F1
#
_cell.length_a   1.000
_cell.length_b   1.000
_cell.length_c   1.000
_cell.angle_alpha   90.00
_cell.angle_beta   90.00
_cell.angle_gamma   90.00
#
_symmetry.space_group_name_H-M   'P 1'
#
loop_
_entity.id
_entity.type
_entity.pdbx_description
1 polymer ?
#
loop_
_entity_poly.entity_id
_entity_poly.type
_entity_poly.pdbx_seq_one_letter_code
_entity_poly.pdbx_strand_id
1 'polypeptide(L)'
;MENNLILPALILVPFIAGFICWLVDKLDKTLPRWIALIGMLITLGLGLALWQSGTYSYELGSKIPTWSAEFYLPWIQSLGIGIHLAVDGLSLLMVLLTALLGVLAVGCSWGEIQKNVGFFHLNLLWSLGGVIGVFLAIDLFLFFFFWEMMLVPIYFLIALWGHKGSNGRSRVYAATKFFLYTQIAGLVMLIGILGLVVYGYMMTGMIGFDYNYLLAVANHLPAGLAYGFMICFFIGFAVKLPVFPLHGWLPDAHAQAPTAGSVDLAGILIKTAAYGLLRFVIPFFPTASAQFADIAIIFGLIGIFYGAWCAYQQTDMKRLLAYTSISHMGFILLAIYAGNILTFQGLMIMMLAHGLSSAALFIMSGQIYERLHTRDLRLMGGLRGQLQYLPFFLMFFVAALVGVPGLGNFIGEFLILMGSFNKYPVFTILASISLVFAGLYGLILIHRALFGEPNPEQKQHYTSPLKDLSAREVGILMICAIGLVWLGIYPQTFLDVSHSSMQWLVNSYVPVQEVVETVQQTATQLDHVEIQ
;
A
#
# COMPACT_ATOMS: atom_id res chain seq x y z
N MET A 1 10.84 25.62 -5.15
CA MET A 1 11.32 24.22 -5.10
C MET A 1 11.76 23.92 -3.69
N GLU A 2 12.65 24.73 -3.09
CA GLU A 2 12.94 24.69 -1.65
C GLU A 2 11.87 25.39 -0.80
N ASN A 3 11.68 24.91 0.44
CA ASN A 3 10.75 25.40 1.45
C ASN A 3 9.28 25.51 1.00
N ASN A 4 8.79 24.48 0.31
CA ASN A 4 7.37 24.42 -0.07
C ASN A 4 6.47 24.09 1.13
N LEU A 5 5.69 25.08 1.59
CA LEU A 5 4.78 24.96 2.73
C LEU A 5 3.59 24.01 2.49
N ILE A 6 3.34 23.58 1.25
CA ILE A 6 2.29 22.60 0.97
C ILE A 6 2.64 21.23 1.59
N LEU A 7 3.92 20.86 1.64
CA LEU A 7 4.35 19.57 2.20
C LEU A 7 4.00 19.41 3.68
N PRO A 8 4.38 20.33 4.59
CA PRO A 8 3.92 20.24 5.97
C PRO A 8 2.39 20.41 6.08
N ALA A 9 1.74 21.22 5.23
CA ALA A 9 0.28 21.37 5.25
C ALA A 9 -0.46 20.07 4.92
N LEU A 10 0.03 19.26 3.98
CA LEU A 10 -0.53 17.95 3.63
C LEU A 10 -0.57 16.99 4.83
N ILE A 11 0.37 17.12 5.75
CA ILE A 11 0.42 16.33 6.98
C ILE A 11 -0.46 16.99 8.04
N LEU A 12 -0.25 18.29 8.30
CA LEU A 12 -0.89 19.01 9.40
C LEU A 12 -2.41 19.14 9.25
N VAL A 13 -2.94 19.30 8.04
CA VAL A 13 -4.40 19.44 7.82
C VAL A 13 -5.17 18.22 8.35
N PRO A 14 -4.83 16.96 8.00
CA PRO A 14 -5.41 15.79 8.64
C PRO A 14 -5.26 15.77 10.16
N PHE A 15 -4.07 16.07 10.71
CA PHE A 15 -3.86 16.04 12.16
C PHE A 15 -4.74 17.06 12.89
N ILE A 16 -4.82 18.28 12.38
CA ILE A 16 -5.61 19.37 12.94
C ILE A 16 -7.10 19.05 12.80
N ALA A 17 -7.57 18.66 11.63
CA ALA A 17 -8.98 18.30 11.43
C ALA A 17 -9.39 17.12 12.32
N GLY A 18 -8.54 16.09 12.45
CA GLY A 18 -8.77 14.98 13.36
C GLY A 18 -8.85 15.41 14.84
N PHE A 19 -7.98 16.32 15.26
CA PHE A 19 -8.03 16.87 16.62
C PHE A 19 -9.30 17.68 16.88
N ILE A 20 -9.72 18.51 15.92
CA ILE A 20 -10.97 19.28 16.01
C ILE A 20 -12.17 18.32 16.09
N CYS A 21 -12.20 17.25 15.28
CA CYS A 21 -13.24 16.21 15.36
C CYS A 21 -13.44 15.68 16.77
N TRP A 22 -12.34 15.41 17.50
CA TRP A 22 -12.40 14.92 18.87
C TRP A 22 -12.89 15.98 19.86
N LEU A 23 -12.47 17.24 19.72
CA LEU A 23 -12.92 18.33 20.58
C LEU A 23 -14.44 18.57 20.48
N VAL A 24 -14.99 18.48 19.27
CA VAL A 24 -16.43 18.72 19.05
C VAL A 24 -17.31 17.48 19.23
N ASP A 25 -16.72 16.29 19.48
CA ASP A 25 -17.45 15.02 19.62
C ASP A 25 -18.55 15.07 20.68
N LYS A 26 -18.32 15.82 21.77
CA LYS A 26 -19.29 16.00 22.86
C LYS A 26 -20.34 17.08 22.57
N LEU A 27 -20.07 17.98 21.63
CA LEU A 27 -20.96 19.10 21.28
C LEU A 27 -21.98 18.69 20.22
N ASP A 28 -21.53 17.99 19.19
CA ASP A 28 -22.36 17.58 18.06
C ASP A 28 -21.88 16.24 17.48
N LYS A 29 -22.81 15.31 17.24
CA LYS A 29 -22.49 13.96 16.72
C LYS A 29 -22.30 13.91 15.20
N THR A 30 -22.73 14.93 14.49
CA THR A 30 -22.71 15.05 13.02
C THR A 30 -21.56 15.93 12.53
N LEU A 31 -21.22 16.97 13.28
CA LEU A 31 -20.15 17.92 12.92
C LEU A 31 -18.77 17.27 12.71
N PRO A 32 -18.31 16.28 13.51
CA PRO A 32 -17.03 15.62 13.26
C PRO A 32 -16.92 15.00 11.87
N ARG A 33 -18.03 14.50 11.31
CA ARG A 33 -18.03 13.87 9.99
C ARG A 33 -17.78 14.89 8.88
N TRP A 34 -18.37 16.07 9.01
CA TRP A 34 -18.15 17.19 8.09
C TRP A 34 -16.74 17.77 8.20
N ILE A 35 -16.22 17.92 9.43
CA ILE A 35 -14.84 18.38 9.63
C ILE A 35 -13.85 17.40 9.01
N ALA A 36 -14.04 16.10 9.23
CA ALA A 36 -13.21 15.07 8.63
C ALA A 36 -13.26 15.12 7.10
N LEU A 37 -14.46 15.27 6.52
CA LEU A 37 -14.65 15.35 5.07
C LEU A 37 -13.98 16.59 4.48
N ILE A 38 -14.20 17.76 5.07
CA ILE A 38 -13.58 19.02 4.64
C ILE A 38 -12.07 18.95 4.76
N GLY A 39 -11.55 18.42 5.88
CA GLY A 39 -10.12 18.22 6.08
C GLY A 39 -9.50 17.37 4.96
N MET A 40 -10.11 16.23 4.63
CA MET A 40 -9.60 15.38 3.55
C MET A 40 -9.79 15.98 2.15
N LEU A 41 -10.84 16.76 1.90
CA LEU A 41 -11.01 17.48 0.64
C LEU A 41 -9.95 18.59 0.47
N ILE A 42 -9.60 19.29 1.55
CA ILE A 42 -8.49 20.26 1.55
C ILE A 42 -7.18 19.53 1.27
N THR A 43 -6.91 18.40 1.93
CA THR A 43 -5.70 17.58 1.67
C THR A 43 -5.63 17.12 0.22
N LEU A 44 -6.74 16.66 -0.35
CA LEU A 44 -6.81 16.30 -1.77
C LEU A 44 -6.56 17.51 -2.68
N GLY A 45 -7.16 18.66 -2.37
CA GLY A 45 -6.94 19.92 -3.10
C GLY A 45 -5.48 20.37 -3.07
N LEU A 46 -4.80 20.26 -1.92
CA LEU A 46 -3.38 20.55 -1.78
C LEU A 46 -2.51 19.60 -2.62
N GLY A 47 -2.84 18.31 -2.64
CA GLY A 47 -2.15 17.34 -3.49
C GLY A 47 -2.34 17.63 -4.98
N LEU A 48 -3.54 18.02 -5.39
CA LEU A 48 -3.82 18.42 -6.78
C LEU A 48 -3.14 19.73 -7.15
N ALA A 49 -3.02 20.67 -6.22
CA ALA A 49 -2.25 21.90 -6.43
C ALA A 49 -0.76 21.60 -6.64
N LEU A 50 -0.19 20.64 -5.89
CA LEU A 50 1.16 20.16 -6.17
C LEU A 50 1.27 19.52 -7.56
N TRP A 51 0.34 18.64 -7.93
CA TRP A 51 0.33 18.04 -9.27
C TRP A 51 0.36 19.09 -10.38
N GLN A 52 -0.45 20.14 -10.26
CA GLN A 52 -0.54 21.18 -11.31
C GLN A 52 0.68 22.11 -11.35
N SER A 53 1.32 22.35 -10.21
CA SER A 53 2.46 23.27 -10.11
C SER A 53 3.82 22.58 -10.28
N GLY A 54 3.88 21.27 -10.06
CA GLY A 54 5.10 20.48 -10.12
C GLY A 54 5.53 20.13 -11.54
N THR A 55 6.83 20.25 -11.81
CA THR A 55 7.47 19.59 -12.95
C THR A 55 7.95 18.22 -12.49
N TYR A 56 7.40 17.16 -13.09
CA TYR A 56 7.74 15.76 -12.77
C TYR A 56 8.64 15.09 -13.81
N SER A 57 9.07 15.86 -14.81
CA SER A 57 10.12 15.49 -15.76
C SER A 57 11.46 16.02 -15.24
N TYR A 58 12.33 15.11 -14.81
CA TYR A 58 13.67 15.45 -14.30
C TYR A 58 14.76 15.09 -15.30
N GLU A 59 15.91 15.77 -15.21
CA GLU A 59 17.11 15.39 -15.95
C GLU A 59 17.61 14.02 -15.50
N LEU A 60 17.73 13.10 -16.45
CA LEU A 60 18.16 11.72 -16.21
C LEU A 60 19.69 11.67 -16.20
N GLY A 61 20.29 11.19 -15.10
CA GLY A 61 21.74 10.98 -14.99
C GLY A 61 22.38 11.47 -13.69
N SER A 62 21.66 12.22 -12.85
CA SER A 62 22.15 12.57 -11.52
C SER A 62 22.16 11.35 -10.59
N LYS A 63 23.24 11.18 -9.81
CA LYS A 63 23.32 10.16 -8.75
C LYS A 63 22.39 10.47 -7.57
N ILE A 64 22.02 11.73 -7.41
CA ILE A 64 21.14 12.23 -6.34
C ILE A 64 19.73 12.39 -6.92
N PRO A 65 18.68 11.97 -6.19
CA PRO A 65 17.30 12.16 -6.63
C PRO A 65 16.95 13.66 -6.67
N THR A 66 16.23 14.07 -7.70
CA THR A 66 15.67 15.42 -7.82
C THR A 66 14.22 15.42 -7.35
N TRP A 67 13.88 16.37 -6.48
CA TRP A 67 12.53 16.53 -5.92
C TRP A 67 11.78 17.66 -6.63
N SER A 68 10.48 17.49 -6.85
CA SER A 68 9.63 18.55 -7.41
C SER A 68 9.42 19.68 -6.39
N ALA A 69 9.30 19.31 -5.12
CA ALA A 69 9.25 20.23 -4.00
C ALA A 69 9.91 19.60 -2.77
N GLU A 70 10.52 20.46 -1.96
CA GLU A 70 11.28 20.09 -0.77
C GLU A 70 10.98 21.09 0.36
N PHE A 71 11.03 20.63 1.60
CA PHE A 71 10.88 21.43 2.80
C PHE A 71 11.81 20.89 3.88
N TYR A 72 12.61 21.77 4.47
CA TYR A 72 13.54 21.41 5.53
C TYR A 72 13.39 22.33 6.73
N LEU A 73 13.23 21.73 7.92
CA LEU A 73 13.25 22.44 9.19
C LEU A 73 14.10 21.63 10.21
N PRO A 74 15.15 22.21 10.83
CA PRO A 74 15.92 21.52 11.86
C PRO A 74 15.02 21.09 13.02
N TRP A 75 15.17 19.84 13.49
CA TRP A 75 14.34 19.29 14.57
C TRP A 75 15.15 18.88 15.80
N ILE A 76 16.02 17.86 15.69
CA ILE A 76 16.89 17.39 16.78
C ILE A 76 18.33 17.53 16.30
N GLN A 77 18.86 18.75 16.42
CA GLN A 77 20.18 19.12 15.88
C GLN A 77 21.32 18.28 16.46
N SER A 78 21.24 17.88 17.73
CA SER A 78 22.25 17.03 18.37
C SER A 78 22.39 15.64 17.75
N LEU A 79 21.38 15.17 17.03
CA LEU A 79 21.36 13.90 16.33
C LEU A 79 21.37 14.05 14.80
N GLY A 80 21.50 15.28 14.29
CA GLY A 80 21.41 15.56 12.86
C GLY A 80 20.07 15.18 12.23
N ILE A 81 18.98 15.27 13.01
CA ILE A 81 17.61 14.94 12.55
C ILE A 81 16.89 16.23 12.15
N GLY A 82 16.32 16.23 10.95
CA GLY A 82 15.50 17.32 10.42
C GLY A 82 14.08 16.87 10.10
N ILE A 83 13.12 17.79 10.14
CA ILE A 83 11.86 17.62 9.42
C ILE A 83 12.18 17.86 7.94
N HIS A 84 12.64 16.82 7.27
CA HIS A 84 12.97 16.84 5.85
C HIS A 84 11.87 16.12 5.05
N LEU A 85 11.10 16.92 4.31
CA LEU A 85 10.00 16.46 3.46
C LEU A 85 10.33 16.73 2.00
N ALA A 86 10.10 15.76 1.14
CA ALA A 86 10.23 15.91 -0.30
C ALA A 86 9.17 15.14 -1.06
N VAL A 87 8.88 15.58 -2.29
CA VAL A 87 7.93 14.91 -3.18
C VAL A 87 8.51 14.79 -4.58
N ASP A 88 8.38 13.60 -5.16
CA ASP A 88 8.57 13.33 -6.58
C ASP A 88 7.30 12.71 -7.18
N GLY A 89 7.38 12.18 -8.41
CA GLY A 89 6.25 11.55 -9.08
C GLY A 89 5.69 10.35 -8.32
N LEU A 90 6.56 9.43 -7.87
CA LEU A 90 6.20 8.28 -7.05
C LEU A 90 5.45 8.70 -5.78
N SER A 91 6.00 9.64 -5.00
CA SER A 91 5.38 10.09 -3.74
C SER A 91 4.07 10.83 -3.99
N LEU A 92 4.00 11.70 -5.00
CA LEU A 92 2.79 12.46 -5.32
C LEU A 92 1.59 11.55 -5.59
N LEU A 93 1.78 10.53 -6.44
CA LEU A 93 0.71 9.60 -6.80
C LEU A 93 0.18 8.85 -5.56
N MET A 94 1.07 8.48 -4.64
CA MET A 94 0.68 7.82 -3.39
C MET A 94 0.00 8.78 -2.41
N VAL A 95 0.43 10.04 -2.33
CA VAL A 95 -0.23 11.09 -1.52
C VAL A 95 -1.65 11.36 -2.04
N LEU A 96 -1.83 11.46 -3.36
CA LEU A 96 -3.15 11.67 -3.96
C LEU A 96 -4.08 10.48 -3.77
N LEU A 97 -3.57 9.25 -3.95
CA LEU A 97 -4.33 8.04 -3.63
C LEU A 97 -4.78 8.05 -2.16
N THR A 98 -3.87 8.40 -1.24
CA THR A 98 -4.15 8.49 0.20
C THR A 98 -5.22 9.53 0.50
N ALA A 99 -5.11 10.73 -0.07
CA ALA A 99 -6.07 11.80 0.14
C ALA A 99 -7.46 11.43 -0.42
N LEU A 100 -7.51 10.85 -1.62
CA LEU A 100 -8.76 10.37 -2.23
C LEU A 100 -9.41 9.27 -1.40
N LEU A 101 -8.66 8.23 -1.04
CA LEU A 101 -9.19 7.13 -0.24
C LEU A 101 -9.63 7.59 1.15
N GLY A 102 -8.97 8.60 1.75
CA GLY A 102 -9.42 9.21 2.99
C GLY A 102 -10.77 9.92 2.86
N VAL A 103 -11.04 10.62 1.75
CA VAL A 103 -12.38 11.16 1.45
C VAL A 103 -13.42 10.03 1.38
N LEU A 104 -13.09 8.93 0.71
CA LEU A 104 -13.99 7.78 0.57
C LEU A 104 -14.21 7.05 1.90
N ALA A 105 -13.17 6.93 2.74
CA ALA A 105 -13.22 6.30 4.06
C ALA A 105 -14.11 7.09 5.03
N VAL A 106 -14.05 8.44 4.99
CA VAL A 106 -15.01 9.29 5.72
C VAL A 106 -16.43 9.10 5.16
N GLY A 107 -16.58 9.05 3.83
CA GLY A 107 -17.88 8.87 3.19
C GLY A 107 -18.55 7.53 3.53
N CYS A 108 -17.80 6.43 3.55
CA CYS A 108 -18.34 5.09 3.79
C CYS A 108 -18.67 4.84 5.27
N SER A 109 -17.95 5.48 6.21
CA SER A 109 -18.17 5.33 7.66
C SER A 109 -19.39 6.09 8.20
N TRP A 110 -20.00 6.93 7.36
CA TRP A 110 -21.06 7.86 7.78
C TRP A 110 -22.35 7.17 8.27
N GLY A 111 -22.68 5.98 7.76
CA GLY A 111 -23.79 5.16 8.27
C GLY A 111 -23.38 4.24 9.42
N GLU A 112 -22.16 3.72 9.35
CA GLU A 112 -21.63 2.65 10.23
C GLU A 112 -21.29 3.16 11.64
N ILE A 113 -20.70 4.36 11.76
CA ILE A 113 -20.10 4.81 13.02
C ILE A 113 -21.05 5.73 13.79
N GLN A 114 -21.61 5.20 14.87
CA GLN A 114 -22.59 5.90 15.71
C GLN A 114 -22.12 6.20 17.13
N LYS A 115 -20.95 5.69 17.53
CA LYS A 115 -20.38 5.85 18.87
C LYS A 115 -19.01 6.51 18.79
N ASN A 116 -18.78 7.51 19.64
CA ASN A 116 -17.53 8.29 19.74
C ASN A 116 -17.04 8.73 18.35
N VAL A 117 -17.91 9.42 17.61
CA VAL A 117 -17.74 9.71 16.18
C VAL A 117 -16.51 10.60 15.96
N GLY A 118 -16.30 11.59 16.82
CA GLY A 118 -15.12 12.43 16.79
C GLY A 118 -13.83 11.70 17.11
N PHE A 119 -13.84 10.80 18.11
CA PHE A 119 -12.67 9.96 18.39
C PHE A 119 -12.36 8.98 17.25
N PHE A 120 -13.38 8.45 16.56
CA PHE A 120 -13.18 7.63 15.36
C PHE A 120 -12.48 8.43 14.25
N HIS A 121 -13.00 9.62 13.92
CA HIS A 121 -12.42 10.44 12.87
C HIS A 121 -11.04 11.01 13.24
N LEU A 122 -10.76 11.25 14.53
CA LEU A 122 -9.40 11.55 14.98
C LEU A 122 -8.44 10.42 14.57
N ASN A 123 -8.77 9.18 14.92
CA ASN A 123 -7.89 8.05 14.63
C ASN A 123 -7.76 7.80 13.12
N LEU A 124 -8.85 7.95 12.37
CA LEU A 124 -8.83 7.84 10.92
C LEU A 124 -7.90 8.89 10.28
N LEU A 125 -8.06 10.16 10.64
CA LEU A 125 -7.30 11.24 10.03
C LEU A 125 -5.84 11.25 10.48
N TRP A 126 -5.53 10.86 11.72
CA TRP A 126 -4.14 10.71 12.17
C TRP A 126 -3.43 9.54 11.49
N SER A 127 -4.14 8.44 11.24
CA SER A 127 -3.62 7.34 10.40
C SER A 127 -3.29 7.85 9.00
N LEU A 128 -4.23 8.51 8.33
CA LEU A 128 -4.05 9.04 6.98
C LEU A 128 -2.95 10.10 6.90
N GLY A 129 -2.91 11.05 7.85
CA GLY A 129 -1.86 12.06 7.95
C GLY A 129 -0.48 11.46 8.20
N GLY A 130 -0.41 10.43 9.05
CA GLY A 130 0.81 9.65 9.26
C GLY A 130 1.28 8.96 7.98
N VAL A 131 0.37 8.32 7.24
CA VAL A 131 0.70 7.68 5.95
C VAL A 131 1.19 8.70 4.91
N ILE A 132 0.58 9.88 4.82
CA ILE A 132 1.09 10.98 3.98
C ILE A 132 2.52 11.36 4.41
N GLY A 133 2.76 11.46 5.72
CA GLY A 133 4.09 11.68 6.28
C GLY A 133 5.11 10.61 5.85
N VAL A 134 4.72 9.33 5.80
CA VAL A 134 5.59 8.24 5.31
C VAL A 134 6.02 8.42 3.85
N PHE A 135 5.13 8.93 2.99
CA PHE A 135 5.45 9.16 1.58
C PHE A 135 6.28 10.42 1.33
N LEU A 136 6.19 11.40 2.23
CA LEU A 136 6.91 12.68 2.11
C LEU A 136 8.24 12.70 2.86
N ALA A 137 8.40 11.91 3.93
CA ALA A 137 9.60 11.95 4.76
C ALA A 137 10.80 11.34 4.04
N ILE A 138 11.88 12.13 3.95
CA ILE A 138 13.18 11.69 3.46
C ILE A 138 14.28 11.73 4.55
N ASP A 139 14.02 12.34 5.71
CA ASP A 139 14.79 12.00 6.91
C ASP A 139 14.34 10.62 7.43
N LEU A 140 15.27 9.68 7.61
CA LEU A 140 14.96 8.29 7.97
C LEU A 140 14.38 8.15 9.39
N PHE A 141 14.72 9.06 10.30
CA PHE A 141 14.08 9.08 11.62
C PHE A 141 12.64 9.57 11.51
N LEU A 142 12.41 10.65 10.76
CA LEU A 142 11.06 11.15 10.50
C LEU A 142 10.19 10.12 9.77
N PHE A 143 10.77 9.42 8.78
CA PHE A 143 10.13 8.31 8.08
C PHE A 143 9.70 7.21 9.06
N PHE A 144 10.63 6.74 9.90
CA PHE A 144 10.33 5.73 10.92
C PHE A 144 9.27 6.22 11.92
N PHE A 145 9.34 7.48 12.33
CA PHE A 145 8.37 8.07 13.24
C PHE A 145 6.95 8.05 12.66
N PHE A 146 6.77 8.49 11.40
CA PHE A 146 5.46 8.40 10.74
C PHE A 146 5.03 6.95 10.48
N TRP A 147 5.98 6.07 10.17
CA TRP A 147 5.74 4.64 9.93
C TRP A 147 5.11 3.94 11.13
N GLU A 148 5.57 4.28 12.34
CA GLU A 148 5.02 3.79 13.61
C GLU A 148 3.79 4.57 14.06
N MET A 149 3.81 5.90 13.92
CA MET A 149 2.71 6.76 14.31
C MET A 149 1.40 6.37 13.63
N MET A 150 1.41 6.01 12.35
CA MET A 150 0.18 5.61 11.66
C MET A 150 -0.43 4.29 12.18
N LEU A 151 0.36 3.42 12.82
CA LEU A 151 -0.12 2.12 13.30
C LEU A 151 -0.97 2.23 14.57
N VAL A 152 -0.65 3.19 15.44
CA VAL A 152 -1.35 3.37 16.72
C VAL A 152 -2.82 3.75 16.52
N PRO A 153 -3.18 4.73 15.67
CA PRO A 153 -4.58 5.01 15.37
C PRO A 153 -5.31 3.83 14.70
N ILE A 154 -4.65 3.11 13.79
CA ILE A 154 -5.25 1.91 13.15
C ILE A 154 -5.55 0.83 14.18
N TYR A 155 -4.65 0.61 15.15
CA TYR A 155 -4.89 -0.31 16.26
C TYR A 155 -6.19 0.04 16.99
N PHE A 156 -6.40 1.32 17.33
CA PHE A 156 -7.63 1.77 17.97
C PHE A 156 -8.86 1.61 17.07
N LEU A 157 -8.75 1.91 15.77
CA LEU A 157 -9.84 1.70 14.82
C LEU A 157 -10.33 0.24 14.83
N ILE A 158 -9.40 -0.73 14.79
CA ILE A 158 -9.74 -2.16 14.83
C ILE A 158 -10.27 -2.56 16.21
N ALA A 159 -9.57 -2.19 17.29
CA ALA A 159 -9.89 -2.65 18.64
C ALA A 159 -11.23 -2.11 19.17
N LEU A 160 -11.61 -0.88 18.79
CA LEU A 160 -12.77 -0.19 19.36
C LEU A 160 -14.02 -0.25 18.47
N TRP A 161 -13.87 -0.14 17.14
CA TRP A 161 -14.99 -0.14 16.19
C TRP A 161 -15.06 -1.41 15.33
N GLY A 162 -14.14 -2.35 15.53
CA GLY A 162 -14.18 -3.61 14.80
C GLY A 162 -15.40 -4.48 15.11
N HIS A 163 -15.84 -5.24 14.09
CA HIS A 163 -16.98 -6.14 14.13
C HIS A 163 -16.54 -7.56 14.45
N LYS A 164 -17.18 -8.25 15.41
CA LYS A 164 -16.91 -9.67 15.71
C LYS A 164 -16.96 -10.52 14.45
N GLY A 165 -15.82 -11.08 14.03
CA GLY A 165 -15.70 -11.94 12.86
C GLY A 165 -16.45 -13.28 12.99
N SER A 166 -16.67 -13.96 11.86
CA SER A 166 -17.35 -15.26 11.76
C SER A 166 -16.70 -16.36 12.62
N ASN A 167 -15.39 -16.26 12.86
CA ASN A 167 -14.60 -17.28 13.54
C ASN A 167 -14.52 -17.07 15.07
N GLY A 168 -15.34 -16.18 15.63
CA GLY A 168 -15.36 -15.89 17.08
C GLY A 168 -14.11 -15.18 17.63
N ARG A 169 -13.12 -14.86 16.78
CA ARG A 169 -11.91 -14.13 17.19
C ARG A 169 -12.26 -12.71 17.64
N SER A 170 -11.68 -12.29 18.76
CA SER A 170 -11.85 -10.94 19.29
C SER A 170 -11.20 -9.89 18.37
N ARG A 171 -11.88 -8.75 18.20
CA ARG A 171 -11.31 -7.56 17.55
C ARG A 171 -10.01 -7.08 18.19
N VAL A 172 -9.88 -7.23 19.52
CA VAL A 172 -8.65 -6.89 20.25
C VAL A 172 -7.52 -7.86 19.89
N TYR A 173 -7.81 -9.15 19.73
CA TYR A 173 -6.81 -10.12 19.28
C TYR A 173 -6.27 -9.75 17.88
N ALA A 174 -7.15 -9.41 16.93
CA ALA A 174 -6.73 -9.01 15.60
C ALA A 174 -5.92 -7.71 15.61
N ALA A 175 -6.36 -6.71 16.38
CA ALA A 175 -5.63 -5.44 16.55
C ALA A 175 -4.23 -5.69 17.16
N THR A 176 -4.14 -6.48 18.22
CA THR A 176 -2.86 -6.82 18.87
C THR A 176 -1.95 -7.62 17.94
N LYS A 177 -2.49 -8.59 17.18
CA LYS A 177 -1.70 -9.36 16.21
C LYS A 177 -1.15 -8.45 15.11
N PHE A 178 -1.98 -7.57 14.54
CA PHE A 178 -1.57 -6.56 13.57
C PHE A 178 -0.44 -5.67 14.10
N PHE A 179 -0.67 -5.10 15.29
CA PHE A 179 0.26 -4.16 15.90
C PHE A 179 1.59 -4.84 16.24
N LEU A 180 1.58 -6.03 16.85
CA LEU A 180 2.82 -6.76 17.17
C LEU A 180 3.61 -7.14 15.92
N TYR A 181 2.95 -7.65 14.86
CA TYR A 181 3.62 -7.99 13.61
C TYR A 181 4.34 -6.77 13.04
N THR A 182 3.62 -5.67 12.89
CA THR A 182 4.14 -4.46 12.24
C THR A 182 5.14 -3.70 13.10
N GLN A 183 4.93 -3.62 14.42
CA GLN A 183 5.83 -2.95 15.36
C GLN A 183 7.17 -3.68 15.49
N ILE A 184 7.16 -5.01 15.62
CA ILE A 184 8.41 -5.80 15.72
C ILE A 184 9.21 -5.65 14.42
N ALA A 185 8.54 -5.73 13.26
CA ALA A 185 9.18 -5.53 11.97
C ALA A 185 9.77 -4.12 11.84
N GLY A 186 9.03 -3.11 12.31
CA GLY A 186 9.51 -1.73 12.37
C GLY A 186 10.74 -1.57 13.24
N LEU A 187 10.79 -2.21 14.41
CA LEU A 187 11.99 -2.21 15.25
C LEU A 187 13.20 -2.88 14.56
N VAL A 188 12.98 -3.97 13.81
CA VAL A 188 14.03 -4.60 13.00
C VAL A 188 14.54 -3.64 11.92
N MET A 189 13.65 -2.90 11.26
CA MET A 189 14.04 -1.84 10.32
C MET A 189 14.82 -0.71 11.01
N LEU A 190 14.40 -0.28 12.19
CA LEU A 190 15.11 0.73 12.98
C LEU A 190 16.55 0.28 13.30
N ILE A 191 16.78 -1.00 13.59
CA ILE A 191 18.14 -1.54 13.76
C ILE A 191 18.97 -1.33 12.49
N GLY A 192 18.39 -1.56 11.30
CA GLY A 192 19.04 -1.28 10.03
C GLY A 192 19.36 0.21 9.83
N ILE A 193 18.40 1.09 10.14
CA ILE A 193 18.57 2.56 10.06
C ILE A 193 19.70 3.01 11.00
N LEU A 194 19.66 2.58 12.27
CA LEU A 194 20.69 2.94 13.25
C LEU A 194 22.05 2.34 12.89
N GLY A 195 22.08 1.14 12.32
CA GLY A 195 23.31 0.53 11.79
C GLY A 195 23.97 1.40 10.72
N LEU A 196 23.20 1.94 9.77
CA LEU A 196 23.68 2.90 8.78
C LEU A 196 24.21 4.18 9.42
N VAL A 197 23.47 4.76 10.36
CA VAL A 197 23.86 6.01 11.04
C VAL A 197 25.15 5.83 11.84
N VAL A 198 25.29 4.72 12.57
CA VAL A 198 26.50 4.40 13.34
C VAL A 198 27.68 4.19 12.41
N TYR A 199 27.50 3.47 11.31
CA TYR A 199 28.58 3.28 10.33
C TYR A 199 29.00 4.61 9.67
N GLY A 200 28.02 5.45 9.32
CA GLY A 200 28.28 6.80 8.80
C GLY A 200 29.05 7.67 9.78
N TYR A 201 28.71 7.61 11.07
CA TYR A 201 29.46 8.30 12.12
C TYR A 201 30.90 7.79 12.25
N MET A 202 31.13 6.48 12.16
CA MET A 202 32.49 5.92 12.17
C MET A 202 33.33 6.39 10.97
N MET A 203 32.70 6.62 9.81
CA MET A 203 33.39 7.09 8.60
C MET A 203 33.66 8.60 8.59
N THR A 204 32.69 9.40 9.06
CA THR A 204 32.69 10.85 8.82
C THR A 204 32.80 11.69 10.10
N GLY A 205 32.61 11.08 11.27
CA GLY A 205 32.49 11.79 12.55
C GLY A 205 31.16 12.55 12.73
N MET A 206 30.22 12.44 11.79
CA MET A 206 28.93 13.12 11.82
C MET A 206 27.77 12.15 12.01
N ILE A 207 26.82 12.51 12.88
CA ILE A 207 25.55 11.81 13.02
C ILE A 207 24.52 12.53 12.15
N GLY A 208 23.78 11.78 11.33
CA GLY A 208 22.74 12.34 10.48
C GLY A 208 21.77 11.27 9.98
N PHE A 209 20.50 11.64 9.83
CA PHE A 209 19.43 10.76 9.36
C PHE A 209 18.91 11.15 7.96
N ASP A 210 19.51 12.17 7.35
CA ASP A 210 19.17 12.63 6.02
C ASP A 210 19.34 11.55 4.94
N TYR A 211 18.41 11.48 3.99
CA TYR A 211 18.42 10.50 2.89
C TYR A 211 19.72 10.52 2.10
N ASN A 212 20.17 11.69 1.66
CA ASN A 212 21.30 11.81 0.75
C ASN A 212 22.60 11.46 1.47
N TYR A 213 22.72 11.87 2.74
CA TYR A 213 23.82 11.45 3.61
C TYR A 213 23.87 9.92 3.76
N LEU A 214 22.76 9.30 4.15
CA LEU A 214 22.73 7.85 4.36
C LEU A 214 22.86 7.04 3.08
N LEU A 215 22.37 7.53 1.95
CA LEU A 215 22.63 6.96 0.63
C LEU A 215 24.13 6.94 0.31
N ALA A 216 24.83 8.05 0.58
CA ALA A 216 26.28 8.13 0.38
C ALA A 216 27.05 7.18 1.30
N VAL A 217 26.62 7.03 2.56
CA VAL A 217 27.19 6.05 3.50
C VAL A 217 26.95 4.61 3.01
N ALA A 218 25.74 4.31 2.56
CA ALA A 218 25.37 2.96 2.14
C ALA A 218 26.19 2.46 0.94
N ASN A 219 26.56 3.37 0.02
CA ASN A 219 27.45 3.08 -1.12
C ASN A 219 28.88 2.65 -0.73
N HIS A 220 29.30 2.87 0.52
CA HIS A 220 30.63 2.50 1.01
C HIS A 220 30.59 1.32 2.00
N LEU A 221 29.43 0.70 2.22
CA LEU A 221 29.31 -0.43 3.12
C LEU A 221 30.06 -1.66 2.58
N PRO A 222 30.79 -2.38 3.44
CA PRO A 222 31.25 -3.73 3.15
C PRO A 222 30.06 -4.64 2.82
N ALA A 223 30.22 -5.55 1.84
CA ALA A 223 29.14 -6.37 1.31
C ALA A 223 28.33 -7.12 2.40
N GLY A 224 28.99 -7.67 3.42
CA GLY A 224 28.31 -8.37 4.52
C GLY A 224 27.43 -7.46 5.38
N LEU A 225 27.88 -6.23 5.66
CA LEU A 225 27.08 -5.24 6.40
C LEU A 225 25.93 -4.71 5.54
N ALA A 226 26.18 -4.42 4.26
CA ALA A 226 25.15 -4.01 3.32
C ALA A 226 24.03 -5.06 3.24
N TYR A 227 24.37 -6.35 3.15
CA TYR A 227 23.39 -7.42 3.13
C TYR A 227 22.60 -7.53 4.44
N GLY A 228 23.29 -7.47 5.60
CA GLY A 228 22.64 -7.50 6.92
C GLY A 228 21.65 -6.34 7.12
N PHE A 229 22.05 -5.11 6.80
CA PHE A 229 21.19 -3.94 6.90
C PHE A 229 20.06 -3.99 5.87
N MET A 230 20.31 -4.44 4.65
CA MET A 230 19.26 -4.67 3.65
C MET A 230 18.19 -5.63 4.18
N ILE A 231 18.58 -6.74 4.83
CA ILE A 231 17.62 -7.71 5.41
C ILE A 231 16.78 -7.05 6.51
N CYS A 232 17.39 -6.21 7.36
CA CYS A 232 16.67 -5.46 8.38
C CYS A 232 15.57 -4.56 7.78
N PHE A 233 15.91 -3.78 6.74
CA PHE A 233 14.92 -2.96 6.03
C PHE A 233 13.88 -3.84 5.31
N PHE A 234 14.33 -4.89 4.63
CA PHE A 234 13.45 -5.80 3.91
C PHE A 234 12.42 -6.43 4.85
N ILE A 235 12.78 -6.90 6.04
CA ILE A 235 11.83 -7.46 7.02
C ILE A 235 10.78 -6.42 7.43
N GLY A 236 11.22 -5.18 7.71
CA GLY A 236 10.32 -4.08 8.05
C GLY A 236 9.23 -3.86 7.01
N PHE A 237 9.61 -3.86 5.73
CA PHE A 237 8.67 -3.71 4.63
C PHE A 237 7.91 -5.00 4.31
N ALA A 238 8.56 -6.16 4.34
CA ALA A 238 8.00 -7.45 3.96
C ALA A 238 6.79 -7.84 4.83
N VAL A 239 6.83 -7.54 6.14
CA VAL A 239 5.69 -7.77 7.02
C VAL A 239 4.50 -6.89 6.63
N LYS A 240 4.73 -5.62 6.28
CA LYS A 240 3.64 -4.70 5.90
C LYS A 240 3.19 -4.88 4.44
N LEU A 241 4.02 -5.42 3.55
CA LEU A 241 3.70 -5.85 2.17
C LEU A 241 3.07 -7.27 2.09
N PRO A 242 2.55 -7.78 3.21
CA PRO A 242 2.43 -9.22 3.54
C PRO A 242 3.17 -10.23 2.62
N VAL A 243 4.50 -10.16 2.56
CA VAL A 243 5.32 -11.16 1.85
C VAL A 243 5.21 -12.51 2.56
N PHE A 244 5.10 -13.60 1.83
CA PHE A 244 5.11 -14.94 2.42
C PHE A 244 6.42 -15.20 3.19
N PRO A 245 6.38 -15.74 4.43
CA PRO A 245 5.24 -16.24 5.21
C PRO A 245 4.60 -15.22 6.17
N LEU A 246 5.00 -13.95 6.12
CA LEU A 246 4.70 -12.88 7.08
C LEU A 246 3.37 -12.14 6.83
N HIS A 247 2.32 -12.86 6.45
CA HIS A 247 1.05 -12.27 6.00
C HIS A 247 -0.14 -12.52 6.93
N GLY A 248 0.00 -13.41 7.93
CA GLY A 248 -1.12 -13.91 8.73
C GLY A 248 -1.87 -12.86 9.54
N TRP A 249 -1.31 -11.66 9.72
CA TRP A 249 -1.99 -10.54 10.37
C TRP A 249 -3.07 -9.91 9.47
N LEU A 250 -2.86 -9.88 8.15
CA LEU A 250 -3.67 -9.10 7.22
C LEU A 250 -5.12 -9.61 7.13
N PRO A 251 -5.39 -10.93 6.95
CA PRO A 251 -6.76 -11.43 6.92
C PRO A 251 -7.50 -11.26 8.25
N ASP A 252 -6.79 -11.36 9.38
CA ASP A 252 -7.39 -11.17 10.71
C ASP A 252 -7.71 -9.69 10.96
N ALA A 253 -6.82 -8.78 10.58
CA ALA A 253 -7.02 -7.34 10.70
C ALA A 253 -8.23 -6.88 9.87
N HIS A 254 -8.28 -7.23 8.58
CA HIS A 254 -9.42 -6.87 7.71
C HIS A 254 -10.74 -7.49 8.15
N ALA A 255 -10.72 -8.74 8.60
CA ALA A 255 -11.92 -9.41 9.08
C ALA A 255 -12.52 -8.74 10.31
N GLN A 256 -11.74 -7.99 11.10
CA GLN A 256 -12.27 -7.31 12.27
C GLN A 256 -12.42 -5.81 12.05
N ALA A 257 -11.66 -5.19 11.15
CA ALA A 257 -11.67 -3.75 10.96
C ALA A 257 -13.05 -3.20 10.57
N PRO A 258 -13.39 -1.98 11.02
CA PRO A 258 -14.50 -1.20 10.45
C PRO A 258 -14.24 -0.94 8.96
N THR A 259 -15.28 -0.62 8.20
CA THR A 259 -15.19 -0.52 6.73
C THR A 259 -14.14 0.50 6.29
N ALA A 260 -14.15 1.69 6.87
CA ALA A 260 -13.13 2.72 6.60
C ALA A 260 -11.71 2.25 6.97
N GLY A 261 -11.55 1.52 8.09
CA GLY A 261 -10.26 0.97 8.47
C GLY A 261 -9.74 -0.06 7.45
N SER A 262 -10.62 -0.89 6.89
CA SER A 262 -10.24 -1.80 5.80
C SER A 262 -9.88 -1.07 4.51
N VAL A 263 -10.56 0.04 4.19
CA VAL A 263 -10.21 0.89 3.04
C VAL A 263 -8.79 1.42 3.18
N ASP A 264 -8.43 1.96 4.34
CA ASP A 264 -7.09 2.50 4.56
C ASP A 264 -6.01 1.40 4.59
N LEU A 265 -6.29 0.30 5.30
CA LEU A 265 -5.38 -0.86 5.40
C LEU A 265 -5.06 -1.45 4.03
N ALA A 266 -6.10 -1.79 3.25
CA ALA A 266 -5.92 -2.45 1.97
C ALA A 266 -5.49 -1.44 0.92
N GLY A 267 -6.13 -0.27 0.89
CA GLY A 267 -5.95 0.74 -0.14
C GLY A 267 -4.63 1.47 -0.06
N ILE A 268 -4.04 1.64 1.13
CA ILE A 268 -2.89 2.52 1.32
C ILE A 268 -1.79 1.87 2.17
N LEU A 269 -2.10 1.28 3.33
CA LEU A 269 -1.06 0.88 4.29
C LEU A 269 -0.06 -0.10 3.67
N ILE A 270 -0.52 -1.09 2.91
CA ILE A 270 0.37 -2.06 2.24
C ILE A 270 1.19 -1.41 1.10
N LYS A 271 0.76 -0.28 0.52
CA LYS A 271 1.50 0.45 -0.52
C LYS A 271 2.72 1.16 0.06
N THR A 272 2.64 1.63 1.31
CA THR A 272 3.79 2.24 2.00
C THR A 272 4.99 1.29 2.06
N ALA A 273 4.74 -0.02 2.12
CA ALA A 273 5.79 -1.03 2.15
C ALA A 273 6.47 -1.21 0.80
N ALA A 274 5.70 -1.29 -0.29
CA ALA A 274 6.26 -1.32 -1.65
C ALA A 274 7.01 -0.03 -1.99
N TYR A 275 6.45 1.13 -1.60
CA TYR A 275 7.12 2.43 -1.68
C TYR A 275 8.45 2.42 -0.93
N GLY A 276 8.48 1.89 0.30
CA GLY A 276 9.70 1.83 1.11
C GLY A 276 10.78 0.90 0.52
N LEU A 277 10.38 -0.25 -0.04
CA LEU A 277 11.30 -1.12 -0.79
C LEU A 277 11.93 -0.39 -1.98
N LEU A 278 11.11 0.32 -2.76
CA LEU A 278 11.59 1.10 -3.90
C LEU A 278 12.50 2.25 -3.46
N ARG A 279 12.09 3.05 -2.47
CA ARG A 279 12.78 4.29 -2.11
C ARG A 279 14.06 4.06 -1.29
N PHE A 280 14.04 3.09 -0.38
CA PHE A 280 15.13 2.90 0.58
C PHE A 280 15.95 1.66 0.26
N VAL A 281 15.31 0.50 0.06
CA VAL A 281 16.07 -0.77 -0.06
C VAL A 281 16.87 -0.81 -1.35
N ILE A 282 16.22 -0.57 -2.49
CA ILE A 282 16.88 -0.63 -3.80
C ILE A 282 18.06 0.36 -3.89
N PRO A 283 17.91 1.65 -3.56
CA PRO A 283 19.00 2.61 -3.76
C PRO A 283 20.09 2.50 -2.69
N PHE A 284 19.76 2.17 -1.44
CA PHE A 284 20.77 2.09 -0.39
C PHE A 284 21.59 0.80 -0.49
N PHE A 285 20.99 -0.29 -0.97
CA PHE A 285 21.61 -1.61 -0.97
C PHE A 285 21.49 -2.30 -2.34
N PRO A 286 21.99 -1.71 -3.43
CA PRO A 286 21.75 -2.23 -4.78
C PRO A 286 22.34 -3.62 -4.99
N THR A 287 23.60 -3.84 -4.57
CA THR A 287 24.28 -5.14 -4.68
C THR A 287 23.63 -6.21 -3.81
N ALA A 288 23.26 -5.89 -2.57
CA ALA A 288 22.57 -6.84 -1.70
C ALA A 288 21.17 -7.18 -2.20
N SER A 289 20.43 -6.18 -2.68
CA SER A 289 19.10 -6.36 -3.29
C SER A 289 19.19 -7.28 -4.50
N ALA A 290 20.20 -7.09 -5.35
CA ALA A 290 20.45 -7.99 -6.47
C ALA A 290 20.72 -9.43 -6.05
N GLN A 291 21.55 -9.64 -5.02
CA GLN A 291 21.82 -10.98 -4.48
C GLN A 291 20.58 -11.63 -3.85
N PHE A 292 19.67 -10.83 -3.30
CA PHE A 292 18.43 -11.30 -2.67
C PHE A 292 17.24 -11.44 -3.65
N ALA A 293 17.40 -10.98 -4.89
CA ALA A 293 16.32 -10.86 -5.87
C ALA A 293 15.56 -12.17 -6.11
N ASP A 294 16.27 -13.27 -6.33
CA ASP A 294 15.64 -14.57 -6.62
C ASP A 294 14.82 -15.08 -5.43
N ILE A 295 15.31 -14.87 -4.20
CA ILE A 295 14.60 -15.24 -2.97
C ILE A 295 13.31 -14.41 -2.83
N ALA A 296 13.40 -13.10 -3.05
CA ALA A 296 12.25 -12.22 -3.01
C ALA A 296 11.21 -12.60 -4.08
N ILE A 297 11.64 -12.92 -5.30
CA ILE A 297 10.76 -13.37 -6.38
C ILE A 297 10.08 -14.70 -6.03
N ILE A 298 10.81 -15.65 -5.45
CA ILE A 298 10.25 -16.93 -4.98
C ILE A 298 9.18 -16.68 -3.91
N PHE A 299 9.44 -15.82 -2.91
CA PHE A 299 8.42 -15.46 -1.93
C PHE A 299 7.22 -14.74 -2.55
N GLY A 300 7.45 -13.90 -3.56
CA GLY A 300 6.40 -13.25 -4.35
C GLY A 300 5.52 -14.29 -5.03
N LEU A 301 6.13 -15.26 -5.72
CA LEU A 301 5.41 -16.32 -6.42
C LEU A 301 4.61 -17.22 -5.46
N ILE A 302 5.20 -17.59 -4.32
CA ILE A 302 4.48 -18.33 -3.29
C ILE A 302 3.30 -17.49 -2.79
N GLY A 303 3.49 -16.18 -2.55
CA GLY A 303 2.43 -15.25 -2.16
C GLY A 303 1.28 -15.18 -3.17
N ILE A 304 1.59 -15.13 -4.47
CA ILE A 304 0.62 -15.15 -5.57
C ILE A 304 -0.30 -16.38 -5.44
N PHE A 305 0.28 -17.58 -5.44
CA PHE A 305 -0.50 -18.84 -5.45
C PHE A 305 -1.13 -19.15 -4.09
N TYR A 306 -0.39 -18.98 -3.01
CA TYR A 306 -0.89 -19.22 -1.65
C TYR A 306 -2.04 -18.27 -1.32
N GLY A 307 -1.89 -16.98 -1.65
CA GLY A 307 -2.94 -15.98 -1.48
C GLY A 307 -4.20 -16.35 -2.25
N ALA A 308 -4.07 -16.71 -3.53
CA ALA A 308 -5.21 -17.09 -4.36
C ALA A 308 -5.91 -18.37 -3.85
N TRP A 309 -5.14 -19.39 -3.46
CA TRP A 309 -5.68 -20.64 -2.91
C TRP A 309 -6.40 -20.42 -1.58
N CYS A 310 -5.81 -19.63 -0.68
CA CYS A 310 -6.47 -19.27 0.57
C CYS A 310 -7.73 -18.43 0.36
N ALA A 311 -7.73 -17.51 -0.62
CA ALA A 311 -8.91 -16.72 -1.01
C ALA A 311 -10.05 -17.63 -1.47
N TYR A 312 -9.76 -18.60 -2.34
CA TYR A 312 -10.72 -19.60 -2.83
C TYR A 312 -11.42 -20.36 -1.68
N GLN A 313 -10.66 -20.74 -0.64
CA GLN A 313 -11.21 -21.49 0.49
C GLN A 313 -11.94 -20.61 1.53
N GLN A 314 -11.89 -19.28 1.42
CA GLN A 314 -12.55 -18.43 2.40
C GLN A 314 -14.07 -18.53 2.29
N THR A 315 -14.72 -18.53 3.46
CA THR A 315 -16.17 -18.36 3.60
C THR A 315 -16.53 -16.93 4.01
N ASP A 316 -15.62 -16.19 4.66
CA ASP A 316 -15.84 -14.78 5.01
C ASP A 316 -15.39 -13.86 3.86
N MET A 317 -16.28 -12.96 3.45
CA MET A 317 -16.03 -12.03 2.34
C MET A 317 -14.84 -11.10 2.58
N LYS A 318 -14.69 -10.51 3.78
CA LYS A 318 -13.57 -9.59 4.07
C LYS A 318 -12.23 -10.36 4.09
N ARG A 319 -12.23 -11.59 4.59
CA ARG A 319 -11.04 -12.47 4.55
C ARG A 319 -10.67 -12.84 3.13
N LEU A 320 -11.63 -13.18 2.28
CA LEU A 320 -11.40 -13.49 0.87
C LEU A 320 -10.68 -12.31 0.21
N LEU A 321 -11.21 -11.10 0.34
CA LEU A 321 -10.62 -9.87 -0.21
C LEU A 321 -9.23 -9.55 0.36
N ALA A 322 -8.96 -9.89 1.62
CA ALA A 322 -7.62 -9.73 2.19
C ALA A 322 -6.61 -10.69 1.54
N TYR A 323 -7.00 -11.94 1.26
CA TYR A 323 -6.12 -12.91 0.60
C TYR A 323 -5.89 -12.61 -0.89
N THR A 324 -6.86 -12.02 -1.58
CA THR A 324 -6.61 -11.53 -2.96
C THR A 324 -5.60 -10.40 -2.98
N SER A 325 -5.57 -9.56 -1.94
CA SER A 325 -4.53 -8.53 -1.78
C SER A 325 -3.13 -9.15 -1.58
N ILE A 326 -3.02 -10.22 -0.78
CA ILE A 326 -1.74 -10.97 -0.64
C ILE A 326 -1.27 -11.51 -1.99
N SER A 327 -2.18 -12.04 -2.81
CA SER A 327 -1.86 -12.55 -4.14
C SER A 327 -1.28 -11.44 -5.03
N HIS A 328 -1.94 -10.28 -5.11
CA HIS A 328 -1.45 -9.14 -5.90
C HIS A 328 -0.13 -8.53 -5.37
N MET A 329 0.11 -8.52 -4.06
CA MET A 329 1.39 -8.03 -3.53
C MET A 329 2.57 -8.93 -3.92
N GLY A 330 2.32 -10.20 -4.25
CA GLY A 330 3.34 -11.06 -4.84
C GLY A 330 3.80 -10.61 -6.24
N PHE A 331 2.88 -10.07 -7.07
CA PHE A 331 3.25 -9.42 -8.35
C PHE A 331 4.06 -8.14 -8.13
N ILE A 332 3.72 -7.35 -7.11
CA ILE A 332 4.49 -6.16 -6.73
C ILE A 332 5.93 -6.55 -6.36
N LEU A 333 6.11 -7.62 -5.58
CA LEU A 333 7.44 -8.09 -5.20
C LEU A 333 8.25 -8.60 -6.42
N LEU A 334 7.62 -9.34 -7.33
CA LEU A 334 8.21 -9.71 -8.61
C LEU A 334 8.67 -8.47 -9.40
N ALA A 335 7.83 -7.45 -9.48
CA ALA A 335 8.11 -6.23 -10.24
C ALA A 335 9.31 -5.45 -9.68
N ILE A 336 9.42 -5.35 -8.35
CA ILE A 336 10.54 -4.67 -7.67
C ILE A 336 11.88 -5.31 -8.04
N TYR A 337 11.96 -6.64 -8.00
CA TYR A 337 13.23 -7.35 -8.22
C TYR A 337 13.48 -7.77 -9.69
N ALA A 338 12.46 -7.70 -10.55
CA ALA A 338 12.67 -7.67 -12.01
C ALA A 338 13.42 -6.40 -12.42
N GLY A 339 13.14 -5.27 -11.76
CA GLY A 339 14.02 -4.11 -11.68
C GLY A 339 14.30 -3.39 -13.00
N ASN A 340 13.27 -3.17 -13.81
CA ASN A 340 13.37 -2.35 -15.02
C ASN A 340 12.21 -1.36 -15.09
N ILE A 341 12.32 -0.39 -16.01
CA ILE A 341 11.36 0.72 -16.11
C ILE A 341 9.94 0.22 -16.33
N LEU A 342 9.77 -0.84 -17.11
CA LEU A 342 8.47 -1.39 -17.44
C LEU A 342 7.81 -2.05 -16.21
N THR A 343 8.57 -2.80 -15.41
CA THR A 343 8.03 -3.38 -14.18
C THR A 343 7.74 -2.34 -13.11
N PHE A 344 8.57 -1.29 -13.00
CA PHE A 344 8.34 -0.20 -12.05
C PHE A 344 7.12 0.66 -12.42
N GLN A 345 6.91 0.91 -13.71
CA GLN A 345 5.71 1.57 -14.20
C GLN A 345 4.46 0.71 -14.02
N GLY A 346 4.55 -0.59 -14.33
CA GLY A 346 3.47 -1.55 -14.07
C GLY A 346 3.11 -1.63 -12.58
N LEU A 347 4.12 -1.66 -11.71
CA LEU A 347 3.96 -1.60 -10.25
C LEU A 347 3.22 -0.34 -9.83
N MET A 348 3.56 0.82 -10.39
CA MET A 348 2.89 2.08 -10.05
C MET A 348 1.39 2.05 -10.37
N ILE A 349 1.06 1.67 -11.61
CA ILE A 349 -0.33 1.52 -12.03
C ILE A 349 -1.04 0.47 -11.18
N MET A 350 -0.36 -0.64 -10.84
CA MET A 350 -0.93 -1.69 -10.01
C MET A 350 -1.21 -1.20 -8.58
N MET A 351 -0.31 -0.41 -7.96
CA MET A 351 -0.55 0.15 -6.63
C MET A 351 -1.77 1.09 -6.60
N LEU A 352 -1.92 1.94 -7.62
CA LEU A 352 -3.07 2.83 -7.77
C LEU A 352 -4.36 2.06 -8.04
N ALA A 353 -4.36 1.16 -9.02
CA ALA A 353 -5.53 0.40 -9.43
C ALA A 353 -5.99 -0.57 -8.33
N HIS A 354 -5.05 -1.30 -7.72
CA HIS A 354 -5.35 -2.16 -6.57
C HIS A 354 -5.82 -1.34 -5.35
N GLY A 355 -5.31 -0.12 -5.17
CA GLY A 355 -5.80 0.85 -4.18
C GLY A 355 -7.29 1.14 -4.35
N LEU A 356 -7.70 1.54 -5.55
CA LEU A 356 -9.09 1.87 -5.88
C LEU A 356 -10.02 0.65 -5.88
N SER A 357 -9.61 -0.46 -6.51
CA SER A 357 -10.43 -1.67 -6.61
C SER A 357 -10.64 -2.33 -5.24
N SER A 358 -9.60 -2.44 -4.42
CA SER A 358 -9.71 -3.03 -3.08
C SER A 358 -10.52 -2.14 -2.14
N ALA A 359 -10.31 -0.82 -2.18
CA ALA A 359 -11.13 0.12 -1.43
C ALA A 359 -12.62 -0.05 -1.77
N ALA A 360 -12.97 -0.08 -3.05
CA ALA A 360 -14.35 -0.27 -3.49
C ALA A 360 -14.92 -1.62 -3.04
N LEU A 361 -14.17 -2.72 -3.14
CA LEU A 361 -14.62 -4.05 -2.69
C LEU A 361 -14.82 -4.11 -1.17
N PHE A 362 -13.96 -3.48 -0.38
CA PHE A 362 -14.16 -3.40 1.07
C PHE A 362 -15.33 -2.49 1.44
N ILE A 363 -15.54 -1.39 0.73
CA ILE A 363 -16.73 -0.53 0.88
C ILE A 363 -17.99 -1.34 0.59
N MET A 364 -18.05 -2.07 -0.52
CA MET A 364 -19.19 -2.92 -0.85
C MET A 364 -19.38 -4.06 0.16
N SER A 365 -18.30 -4.66 0.68
CA SER A 365 -18.41 -5.64 1.76
C SER A 365 -19.06 -5.05 3.01
N GLY A 366 -18.73 -3.80 3.35
CA GLY A 366 -19.40 -3.04 4.42
C GLY A 366 -20.88 -2.79 4.13
N GLN A 367 -21.21 -2.36 2.91
CA GLN A 367 -22.59 -2.09 2.46
C GLN A 367 -23.46 -3.35 2.43
N ILE A 368 -22.90 -4.50 2.05
CA ILE A 368 -23.56 -5.81 2.14
C ILE A 368 -23.79 -6.17 3.60
N TYR A 369 -22.79 -5.98 4.45
CA TYR A 369 -22.92 -6.25 5.89
C TYR A 369 -23.97 -5.37 6.57
N GLU A 370 -24.08 -4.10 6.20
CA GLU A 370 -25.11 -3.19 6.74
C GLU A 370 -26.54 -3.67 6.41
N ARG A 371 -26.72 -4.39 5.31
CA ARG A 371 -28.01 -4.91 4.83
C ARG A 371 -28.34 -6.30 5.33
N LEU A 372 -27.35 -7.20 5.35
CA LEU A 372 -27.55 -8.62 5.67
C LEU A 372 -27.12 -9.01 7.08
N HIS A 373 -26.34 -8.14 7.75
CA HIS A 373 -25.71 -8.38 9.04
C HIS A 373 -24.86 -9.67 9.11
N THR A 374 -24.43 -10.18 7.94
CA THR A 374 -23.54 -11.33 7.81
C THR A 374 -22.43 -11.04 6.81
N ARG A 375 -21.29 -11.70 7.00
CA ARG A 375 -20.12 -11.70 6.09
C ARG A 375 -19.83 -13.08 5.54
N ASP A 376 -20.56 -14.08 6.02
CA ASP A 376 -20.40 -15.47 5.61
C ASP A 376 -21.10 -15.66 4.26
N LEU A 377 -20.30 -15.91 3.23
CA LEU A 377 -20.75 -16.16 1.86
C LEU A 377 -21.67 -17.39 1.76
N ARG A 378 -21.65 -18.29 2.74
CA ARG A 378 -22.58 -19.44 2.79
C ARG A 378 -24.02 -19.01 3.12
N LEU A 379 -24.16 -17.87 3.81
CA LEU A 379 -25.44 -17.27 4.20
C LEU A 379 -25.87 -16.16 3.22
N MET A 380 -25.21 -16.06 2.07
CA MET A 380 -25.55 -15.15 0.98
C MET A 380 -25.97 -15.94 -0.26
N GLY A 381 -26.79 -15.33 -1.12
CA GLY A 381 -27.22 -15.91 -2.38
C GLY A 381 -28.39 -15.16 -3.00
N GLY A 382 -28.45 -15.07 -4.33
CA GLY A 382 -29.57 -14.46 -5.04
C GLY A 382 -29.75 -12.95 -4.84
N LEU A 383 -28.73 -12.22 -4.38
CA LEU A 383 -28.82 -10.75 -4.18
C LEU A 383 -29.15 -9.99 -5.47
N ARG A 384 -28.85 -10.56 -6.65
CA ARG A 384 -29.21 -9.96 -7.94
C ARG A 384 -30.73 -9.81 -8.13
N GLY A 385 -31.53 -10.69 -7.54
CA GLY A 385 -32.98 -10.61 -7.57
C GLY A 385 -33.58 -9.66 -6.52
N GLN A 386 -32.77 -9.23 -5.54
CA GLN A 386 -33.20 -8.35 -4.45
C GLN A 386 -32.77 -6.89 -4.66
N LEU A 387 -31.66 -6.67 -5.36
CA LEU A 387 -31.02 -5.37 -5.54
C LEU A 387 -30.74 -5.10 -7.03
N GLN A 388 -30.80 -3.84 -7.44
CA GLN A 388 -30.56 -3.40 -8.80
C GLN A 388 -29.12 -2.91 -9.01
N TYR A 389 -28.63 -2.03 -8.13
CA TYR A 389 -27.35 -1.33 -8.33
C TYR A 389 -26.15 -2.05 -7.70
N LEU A 390 -26.30 -2.54 -6.47
CA LEU A 390 -25.21 -3.24 -5.76
C LEU A 390 -24.60 -4.41 -6.58
N PRO A 391 -25.40 -5.31 -7.21
CA PRO A 391 -24.85 -6.40 -8.00
C PRO A 391 -24.00 -5.93 -9.17
N PHE A 392 -24.40 -4.84 -9.86
CA PHE A 392 -23.66 -4.28 -10.98
C PHE A 392 -22.26 -3.82 -10.54
N PHE A 393 -22.19 -3.00 -9.48
CA PHE A 393 -20.90 -2.54 -8.97
C PHE A 393 -20.04 -3.70 -8.45
N LEU A 394 -20.65 -4.69 -7.76
CA LEU A 394 -19.89 -5.84 -7.28
C LEU A 394 -19.26 -6.62 -8.42
N MET A 395 -20.00 -6.88 -9.50
CA MET A 395 -19.44 -7.52 -10.70
C MET A 395 -18.35 -6.67 -11.35
N PHE A 396 -18.54 -5.36 -11.47
CA PHE A 396 -17.55 -4.45 -12.05
C PHE A 396 -16.23 -4.46 -11.27
N PHE A 397 -16.26 -4.31 -9.95
CA PHE A 397 -15.01 -4.29 -9.17
C PHE A 397 -14.38 -5.66 -9.00
N VAL A 398 -15.15 -6.75 -9.08
CA VAL A 398 -14.56 -8.09 -9.19
C VAL A 398 -13.90 -8.28 -10.56
N ALA A 399 -14.48 -7.76 -11.65
CA ALA A 399 -13.81 -7.75 -12.95
C ALA A 399 -12.49 -6.96 -12.90
N ALA A 400 -12.47 -5.81 -12.21
CA ALA A 400 -11.23 -5.07 -11.96
C ALA A 400 -10.22 -5.91 -11.16
N LEU A 401 -10.66 -6.55 -10.06
CA LEU A 401 -9.82 -7.38 -9.20
C LEU A 401 -9.17 -8.55 -9.95
N VAL A 402 -9.86 -9.13 -10.94
CA VAL A 402 -9.36 -10.28 -11.73
C VAL A 402 -8.42 -9.85 -12.86
N GLY A 403 -8.30 -8.55 -13.15
CA GLY A 403 -7.46 -8.06 -14.24
C GLY A 403 -8.14 -8.13 -15.61
N VAL A 404 -9.43 -7.77 -15.70
CA VAL A 404 -10.11 -7.66 -17.00
C VAL A 404 -9.55 -6.47 -17.80
N PRO A 405 -9.23 -6.64 -19.11
CA PRO A 405 -8.75 -5.56 -19.97
C PRO A 405 -9.69 -4.34 -20.00
N GLY A 406 -9.08 -3.16 -20.10
CA GLY A 406 -9.80 -1.87 -20.03
C GLY A 406 -9.89 -1.29 -18.61
N LEU A 407 -9.40 -2.00 -17.59
CA LEU A 407 -9.33 -1.54 -16.20
C LEU A 407 -7.87 -1.47 -15.73
N GLY A 408 -7.57 -0.56 -14.80
CA GLY A 408 -6.19 -0.28 -14.37
C GLY A 408 -5.41 -1.49 -13.85
N ASN A 409 -6.07 -2.44 -13.17
CA ASN A 409 -5.42 -3.64 -12.64
C ASN A 409 -4.76 -4.46 -13.76
N PHE A 410 -5.46 -4.65 -14.89
CA PHE A 410 -4.91 -5.36 -16.04
C PHE A 410 -3.66 -4.66 -16.58
N ILE A 411 -3.68 -3.33 -16.73
CA ILE A 411 -2.54 -2.57 -17.23
C ILE A 411 -1.34 -2.76 -16.29
N GLY A 412 -1.54 -2.62 -14.98
CA GLY A 412 -0.48 -2.81 -13.99
C GLY A 412 0.13 -4.21 -14.06
N GLU A 413 -0.69 -5.25 -13.94
CA GLU A 413 -0.24 -6.65 -13.98
C GLU A 413 0.43 -7.02 -15.30
N PHE A 414 -0.14 -6.59 -16.43
CA PHE A 414 0.40 -6.91 -17.74
C PHE A 414 1.76 -6.25 -17.99
N LEU A 415 1.93 -4.99 -17.58
CA LEU A 415 3.25 -4.32 -17.65
C LEU A 415 4.28 -5.01 -16.75
N ILE A 416 3.89 -5.43 -15.54
CA ILE A 416 4.76 -6.21 -14.64
C ILE A 416 5.19 -7.52 -15.32
N LEU A 417 4.24 -8.29 -15.87
CA LEU A 417 4.53 -9.54 -16.54
C LEU A 417 5.43 -9.34 -17.76
N MET A 418 5.09 -8.38 -18.62
CA MET A 418 5.86 -8.08 -19.83
C MET A 418 7.30 -7.64 -19.49
N GLY A 419 7.48 -6.78 -18.48
CA GLY A 419 8.82 -6.36 -18.04
C GLY A 419 9.59 -7.46 -17.31
N SER A 420 8.90 -8.38 -16.63
CA SER A 420 9.55 -9.48 -15.92
C SER A 420 10.00 -10.60 -16.87
N PHE A 421 9.29 -10.79 -17.99
CA PHE A 421 9.53 -11.89 -18.92
C PHE A 421 10.96 -11.92 -19.48
N ASN A 422 11.54 -10.75 -19.76
CA ASN A 422 12.89 -10.66 -20.35
C ASN A 422 13.98 -11.20 -19.42
N LYS A 423 13.85 -10.97 -18.11
CA LYS A 423 14.86 -11.37 -17.10
C LYS A 423 14.49 -12.68 -16.41
N TYR A 424 13.21 -12.93 -16.19
CA TYR A 424 12.67 -14.03 -15.39
C TYR A 424 11.50 -14.74 -16.11
N PRO A 425 11.73 -15.37 -17.27
CA PRO A 425 10.66 -15.93 -18.10
C PRO A 425 9.88 -17.03 -17.39
N VAL A 426 10.56 -17.96 -16.69
CA VAL A 426 9.91 -19.06 -15.96
C VAL A 426 9.00 -18.54 -14.86
N PHE A 427 9.50 -17.64 -14.01
CA PHE A 427 8.70 -17.04 -12.94
C PHE A 427 7.50 -16.25 -13.50
N THR A 428 7.68 -15.56 -14.63
CA THR A 428 6.63 -14.80 -15.30
C THR A 428 5.54 -15.71 -15.89
N ILE A 429 5.92 -16.84 -16.49
CA ILE A 429 4.96 -17.83 -16.99
C ILE A 429 4.16 -18.42 -15.82
N LEU A 430 4.82 -18.77 -14.72
CA LEU A 430 4.15 -19.26 -13.51
C LEU A 430 3.22 -18.20 -12.92
N ALA A 431 3.67 -16.94 -12.81
CA ALA A 431 2.84 -15.84 -12.34
C ALA A 431 1.61 -15.62 -13.25
N SER A 432 1.75 -15.75 -14.58
CA SER A 432 0.63 -15.66 -15.52
C SER A 432 -0.43 -16.73 -15.31
N ILE A 433 -0.05 -17.96 -14.93
CA ILE A 433 -1.00 -19.04 -14.60
C ILE A 433 -1.89 -18.65 -13.42
N SER A 434 -1.38 -17.85 -12.49
CA SER A 434 -2.17 -17.40 -11.32
C SER A 434 -3.38 -16.55 -11.68
N LEU A 435 -3.40 -15.90 -12.86
CA LEU A 435 -4.55 -15.15 -13.35
C LEU A 435 -5.79 -16.04 -13.50
N VAL A 436 -5.60 -17.34 -13.76
CA VAL A 436 -6.70 -18.32 -13.76
C VAL A 436 -7.29 -18.48 -12.36
N PHE A 437 -6.44 -18.51 -11.33
CA PHE A 437 -6.90 -18.56 -9.93
C PHE A 437 -7.58 -17.25 -9.52
N ALA A 438 -7.15 -16.11 -10.08
CA ALA A 438 -7.84 -14.84 -9.90
C ALA A 438 -9.28 -14.90 -10.40
N GLY A 439 -9.47 -15.40 -11.61
CA GLY A 439 -10.81 -15.67 -12.16
C GLY A 439 -11.62 -16.59 -11.25
N LEU A 440 -11.01 -17.66 -10.71
CA LEU A 440 -11.69 -18.62 -9.85
C LEU A 440 -12.22 -17.98 -8.55
N TYR A 441 -11.39 -17.27 -7.77
CA TYR A 441 -11.87 -16.64 -6.54
C TYR A 441 -12.87 -15.50 -6.82
N GLY A 442 -12.71 -14.79 -7.94
CA GLY A 442 -13.60 -13.70 -8.35
C GLY A 442 -14.99 -14.23 -8.70
N LEU A 443 -15.05 -15.28 -9.52
CA LEU A 443 -16.30 -15.94 -9.88
C LEU A 443 -17.01 -16.54 -8.68
N ILE A 444 -16.28 -17.10 -7.72
CA ILE A 444 -16.88 -17.64 -6.49
C ILE A 444 -17.50 -16.54 -5.64
N LEU A 445 -16.80 -15.41 -5.49
CA LEU A 445 -17.34 -14.26 -4.76
C LEU A 445 -18.65 -13.78 -5.41
N ILE A 446 -18.65 -13.60 -6.74
CA ILE A 446 -19.85 -13.21 -7.50
C ILE A 446 -20.95 -14.26 -7.36
N HIS A 447 -20.64 -15.54 -7.57
CA HIS A 447 -21.64 -16.60 -7.59
C HIS A 447 -22.31 -16.78 -6.24
N ARG A 448 -21.53 -16.86 -5.15
CA ARG A 448 -22.05 -17.02 -3.79
C ARG A 448 -22.81 -15.79 -3.31
N ALA A 449 -22.37 -14.59 -3.67
CA ALA A 449 -23.08 -13.38 -3.23
C ALA A 449 -24.33 -13.08 -4.06
N LEU A 450 -24.24 -13.14 -5.40
CA LEU A 450 -25.24 -12.54 -6.29
C LEU A 450 -26.21 -13.53 -6.93
N PHE A 451 -25.76 -14.74 -7.25
CA PHE A 451 -26.51 -15.69 -8.07
C PHE A 451 -27.10 -16.83 -7.23
N GLY A 452 -27.94 -17.66 -7.88
CA GLY A 452 -28.66 -18.77 -7.24
C GLY A 452 -30.00 -18.36 -6.62
N GLU A 453 -30.82 -19.36 -6.31
CA GLU A 453 -32.04 -19.16 -5.52
C GLU A 453 -31.70 -19.24 -4.03
N PRO A 454 -32.10 -18.25 -3.22
CA PRO A 454 -31.75 -18.28 -1.81
C PRO A 454 -32.50 -19.36 -1.04
N ASN A 455 -31.77 -20.14 -0.25
CA ASN A 455 -32.33 -21.19 0.60
C ASN A 455 -33.07 -20.59 1.84
N PRO A 456 -33.81 -21.39 2.62
CA PRO A 456 -34.57 -20.88 3.78
C PRO A 456 -33.71 -20.16 4.83
N GLU A 457 -32.48 -20.61 5.07
CA GLU A 457 -31.56 -19.96 6.02
C GLU A 457 -31.09 -18.59 5.52
N GLN A 458 -30.75 -18.48 4.23
CA GLN A 458 -30.38 -17.23 3.58
C GLN A 458 -31.55 -16.24 3.57
N LYS A 459 -32.78 -16.73 3.34
CA LYS A 459 -34.00 -15.90 3.39
C LYS A 459 -34.24 -15.24 4.75
N GLN A 460 -33.76 -15.83 5.85
CA GLN A 460 -33.87 -15.22 7.17
C GLN A 460 -33.08 -13.91 7.28
N HIS A 461 -32.00 -13.77 6.50
CA HIS A 461 -31.19 -12.55 6.45
C HIS A 461 -31.77 -11.47 5.52
N TYR A 462 -32.81 -11.79 4.75
CA TYR A 462 -33.45 -10.85 3.84
C TYR A 462 -34.73 -10.30 4.47
N THR A 463 -34.63 -9.13 5.09
CA THR A 463 -35.83 -8.37 5.46
C THR A 463 -36.54 -7.94 4.17
N SER A 464 -37.82 -8.29 4.01
CA SER A 464 -38.61 -7.86 2.85
C SER A 464 -38.80 -6.34 2.81
N PRO A 465 -38.57 -5.65 1.68
CA PRO A 465 -37.46 -5.79 0.72
C PRO A 465 -36.17 -5.09 1.20
N LEU A 466 -35.00 -5.58 0.75
CA LEU A 466 -33.72 -4.94 1.04
C LEU A 466 -33.63 -3.56 0.37
N LYS A 467 -33.16 -2.56 1.10
CA LYS A 467 -32.90 -1.24 0.54
C LYS A 467 -31.62 -1.27 -0.28
N ASP A 468 -31.66 -0.82 -1.53
CA ASP A 468 -30.48 -0.73 -2.40
C ASP A 468 -29.53 0.41 -2.01
N LEU A 469 -28.48 0.63 -2.81
CA LEU A 469 -27.49 1.67 -2.62
C LEU A 469 -28.13 3.07 -2.60
N SER A 470 -27.81 3.83 -1.56
CA SER A 470 -28.07 5.26 -1.46
C SER A 470 -27.22 6.06 -2.44
N ALA A 471 -27.64 7.30 -2.74
CA ALA A 471 -26.88 8.19 -3.62
C ALA A 471 -25.43 8.41 -3.18
N ARG A 472 -25.18 8.45 -1.86
CA ARG A 472 -23.82 8.53 -1.30
C ARG A 472 -22.99 7.29 -1.64
N GLU A 473 -23.57 6.11 -1.44
CA GLU A 473 -22.91 4.83 -1.73
C GLU A 473 -22.60 4.70 -3.22
N VAL A 474 -23.55 5.05 -4.10
CA VAL A 474 -23.34 5.08 -5.55
C VAL A 474 -22.24 6.09 -5.93
N GLY A 475 -22.26 7.30 -5.37
CA GLY A 475 -21.25 8.32 -5.68
C GLY A 475 -19.82 7.88 -5.34
N ILE A 476 -19.63 7.26 -4.17
CA ILE A 476 -18.33 6.71 -3.74
C ILE A 476 -17.84 5.62 -4.70
N LEU A 477 -18.72 4.68 -5.08
CA LEU A 477 -18.37 3.61 -6.00
C LEU A 477 -18.11 4.14 -7.43
N MET A 478 -18.87 5.12 -7.88
CA MET A 478 -18.65 5.75 -9.19
C MET A 478 -17.27 6.42 -9.28
N ILE A 479 -16.81 7.09 -8.21
CA ILE A 479 -15.46 7.68 -8.17
C ILE A 479 -14.39 6.61 -8.38
N CYS A 480 -14.46 5.48 -7.65
CA CYS A 480 -13.53 4.36 -7.85
C CYS A 480 -13.63 3.76 -9.25
N ALA A 481 -14.84 3.59 -9.78
CA ALA A 481 -15.06 3.01 -11.10
C ALA A 481 -14.47 3.88 -12.22
N ILE A 482 -14.72 5.20 -12.17
CA ILE A 482 -14.14 6.17 -13.11
C ILE A 482 -12.62 6.15 -13.02
N GLY A 483 -12.05 6.15 -11.81
CA GLY A 483 -10.59 6.08 -11.63
C GLY A 483 -9.98 4.80 -12.22
N LEU A 484 -10.62 3.65 -12.04
CA LEU A 484 -10.15 2.38 -12.62
C LEU A 484 -10.24 2.33 -14.14
N VAL A 485 -11.31 2.89 -14.71
CA VAL A 485 -11.46 3.00 -16.17
C VAL A 485 -10.43 3.98 -16.73
N TRP A 486 -10.19 5.11 -16.06
CA TRP A 486 -9.18 6.09 -16.48
C TRP A 486 -7.78 5.46 -16.49
N LEU A 487 -7.40 4.76 -15.42
CA LEU A 487 -6.13 4.01 -15.37
C LEU A 487 -6.05 2.91 -16.45
N GLY A 488 -7.18 2.30 -16.81
CA GLY A 488 -7.23 1.22 -17.79
C GLY A 488 -7.17 1.67 -19.25
N ILE A 489 -7.83 2.79 -19.58
CA ILE A 489 -7.94 3.30 -20.95
C ILE A 489 -6.80 4.28 -21.28
N TYR A 490 -6.42 5.15 -20.34
CA TYR A 490 -5.41 6.18 -20.57
C TYR A 490 -4.43 6.31 -19.39
N PRO A 491 -3.57 5.29 -19.17
CA PRO A 491 -2.61 5.27 -18.06
C PRO A 491 -1.52 6.34 -18.16
N GLN A 492 -1.31 6.95 -19.34
CA GLN A 492 -0.21 7.90 -19.58
C GLN A 492 -0.21 9.07 -18.58
N THR A 493 -1.39 9.55 -18.20
CA THR A 493 -1.56 10.58 -17.16
C THR A 493 -0.75 10.29 -15.89
N PHE A 494 -0.66 9.01 -15.50
CA PHE A 494 0.04 8.58 -14.30
C PHE A 494 1.46 8.12 -14.62
N LEU A 495 1.66 7.42 -15.74
CA LEU A 495 2.97 6.93 -16.17
C LEU A 495 3.97 8.07 -16.39
N ASP A 496 3.53 9.17 -17.00
CA ASP A 496 4.38 10.34 -17.27
C ASP A 496 4.84 10.99 -15.96
N VAL A 497 3.95 11.09 -14.97
CA VAL A 497 4.27 11.65 -13.65
C VAL A 497 5.28 10.77 -12.92
N SER A 498 5.13 9.45 -12.94
CA SER A 498 6.08 8.54 -12.27
C SER A 498 7.37 8.30 -13.05
N HIS A 499 7.43 8.62 -14.34
CA HIS A 499 8.51 8.19 -15.23
C HIS A 499 9.90 8.57 -14.74
N SER A 500 10.17 9.85 -14.46
CA SER A 500 11.50 10.26 -14.05
C SER A 500 11.91 9.68 -12.70
N SER A 501 10.99 9.58 -11.73
CA SER A 501 11.27 8.91 -10.45
C SER A 501 11.55 7.41 -10.62
N MET A 502 10.81 6.72 -11.48
CA MET A 502 11.02 5.30 -11.74
C MET A 502 12.32 5.05 -12.50
N GLN A 503 12.66 5.91 -13.45
CA GLN A 503 13.92 5.79 -14.20
C GLN A 503 15.13 6.01 -13.28
N TRP A 504 15.05 6.96 -12.34
CA TRP A 504 16.10 7.13 -11.33
C TRP A 504 16.28 5.87 -10.46
N LEU A 505 15.17 5.24 -10.04
CA LEU A 505 15.20 3.98 -9.30
C LEU A 505 15.82 2.83 -10.10
N VAL A 506 15.53 2.74 -11.41
CA VAL A 506 16.14 1.73 -12.29
C VAL A 506 17.65 1.93 -12.38
N ASN A 507 18.11 3.18 -12.52
CA ASN A 507 19.53 3.48 -12.58
C ASN A 507 20.25 3.14 -11.26
N SER A 508 19.53 3.18 -10.15
CA SER A 508 20.04 2.74 -8.84
C SER A 508 20.10 1.20 -8.72
N TYR A 509 19.35 0.46 -9.53
CA TYR A 509 19.25 -1.01 -9.48
C TYR A 509 20.35 -1.74 -10.28
N VAL A 510 21.07 -1.05 -11.18
CA VAL A 510 21.98 -1.66 -12.18
C VAL A 510 23.46 -1.40 -11.79
N PRO A 511 24.42 -2.36 -11.97
CA PRO A 511 24.34 -3.58 -12.78
C PRO A 511 24.76 -4.89 -12.08
N VAL A 512 23.89 -5.91 -12.15
CA VAL A 512 24.23 -7.33 -11.88
C VAL A 512 25.09 -7.93 -12.99
N GLN A 513 25.11 -7.35 -14.20
CA GLN A 513 25.95 -7.85 -15.30
C GLN A 513 27.41 -7.46 -15.14
N GLU A 514 27.74 -6.22 -14.72
CA GLU A 514 29.15 -5.86 -14.49
C GLU A 514 29.72 -6.53 -13.24
N VAL A 515 28.94 -6.78 -12.19
CA VAL A 515 29.49 -7.41 -10.97
C VAL A 515 29.77 -8.90 -11.19
N VAL A 516 28.94 -9.63 -11.95
CA VAL A 516 29.24 -11.03 -12.28
C VAL A 516 30.45 -11.12 -13.22
N GLU A 517 30.54 -10.26 -14.24
CA GLU A 517 31.71 -10.22 -15.13
C GLU A 517 32.98 -9.77 -14.39
N THR A 518 32.90 -8.79 -13.48
CA THR A 518 34.06 -8.32 -12.70
C THR A 518 34.49 -9.35 -11.67
N VAL A 519 33.55 -10.03 -10.99
CA VAL A 519 33.87 -11.13 -10.06
C VAL A 519 34.43 -12.34 -10.80
N GLN A 520 33.92 -12.68 -11.99
CA GLN A 520 34.51 -13.72 -12.83
C GLN A 520 35.89 -13.33 -13.36
N GLN A 521 36.09 -12.10 -13.81
CA GLN A 521 37.41 -11.62 -14.27
C GLN A 521 38.43 -11.59 -13.11
N THR A 522 38.01 -11.20 -11.91
CA THR A 522 38.87 -11.18 -10.73
C THR A 522 39.19 -12.60 -10.25
N ALA A 523 38.22 -13.53 -10.30
CA ALA A 523 38.46 -14.95 -9.99
C ALA A 523 39.39 -15.62 -11.01
N THR A 524 39.24 -15.31 -12.31
CA THR A 524 40.09 -15.86 -13.37
C THR A 524 41.52 -15.28 -13.32
N GLN A 525 41.69 -14.03 -12.88
CA GLN A 525 43.02 -13.44 -12.66
C GLN A 525 43.75 -14.06 -11.46
N LEU A 526 43.05 -14.48 -10.41
CA LEU A 526 43.66 -15.13 -9.24
C LEU A 526 44.13 -16.56 -9.57
N ASP A 527 43.37 -17.32 -10.37
CA ASP A 527 43.76 -18.68 -10.82
C ASP A 527 45.01 -18.69 -11.73
N HIS A 528 45.30 -17.59 -12.42
CA HIS A 528 46.50 -17.47 -13.27
C HIS A 528 47.75 -17.01 -12.51
N VAL A 529 47.60 -16.47 -11.29
CA VAL A 529 48.73 -16.04 -10.45
C VAL A 529 49.26 -17.19 -9.57
N GLU A 530 48.49 -18.25 -9.36
CA GLU A 530 48.93 -19.44 -8.60
C GLU A 530 49.63 -20.52 -9.46
N ILE A 531 49.81 -20.31 -10.78
CA ILE A 531 50.45 -21.29 -11.71
C ILE A 531 51.73 -20.73 -12.39
N GLN A 532 52.30 -19.62 -11.91
CA GLN A 532 53.66 -19.16 -12.28
C GLN A 532 54.54 -19.08 -11.04
#